data_AF-K1RKX0-F1
#
_entry.id   AF-K1RKX0-F1
#
_cell.length_a   1.000
_cell.length_b   1.000
_cell.length_c   1.000
_cell.angle_alpha   90.00
_cell.angle_beta   90.00
_cell.angle_gamma   90.00
#
_symmetry.space_group_name_H-M   'P 1'
#
loop_
_entity.id
_entity.type
_entity.pdbx_description
1 polymer ?
#
loop_
_entity_poly.entity_id
_entity_poly.type
_entity_poly.pdbx_seq_one_letter_code
_entity_poly.pdbx_strand_id
1 'polypeptide(L)'
;MAKTIFEEMGGKYERQGDYLIPCLTVPAEEEQAIGIWGQRHLDYLKHHCKVTYTNLLTSGRLNAYLADIDRQAQERFERLIEGMKQDRA
;
A
#
# COMPACT_ATOMS: atom_id res chain seq x y z
N MET A 1 21.84 9.21 -30.35
CA MET A 1 21.80 7.84 -29.79
C MET A 1 20.35 7.38 -29.79
N ALA A 2 20.10 6.09 -30.00
CA ALA A 2 18.76 5.53 -29.82
C ALA A 2 18.41 5.57 -28.33
N LYS A 3 17.12 5.76 -28.01
CA LYS A 3 16.64 5.64 -26.63
C LYS A 3 16.76 4.20 -26.17
N THR A 4 17.04 4.01 -24.89
CA THR A 4 16.97 2.70 -24.24
C THR A 4 15.52 2.27 -24.03
N ILE A 5 15.29 0.97 -23.84
CA ILE A 5 13.96 0.43 -23.48
C ILE A 5 13.36 1.11 -22.24
N PHE A 6 14.20 1.50 -21.28
CA PHE A 6 13.76 2.16 -20.06
C PHE A 6 13.25 3.57 -20.33
N GLU A 7 13.94 4.32 -21.18
CA GLU A 7 13.51 5.66 -21.62
C GLU A 7 12.25 5.62 -22.49
N GLU A 8 12.09 4.57 -23.31
CA GLU A 8 10.86 4.35 -24.08
C GLU A 8 9.65 4.09 -23.16
N MET A 9 9.87 3.44 -22.02
CA MET A 9 8.87 3.24 -20.96
C MET A 9 8.65 4.47 -20.05
N GLY A 10 9.25 5.62 -20.37
CA GLY A 10 9.13 6.85 -19.59
C GLY A 10 10.08 6.95 -18.39
N GLY A 11 11.00 6.00 -18.24
CA GLY A 11 12.09 6.04 -17.27
C GLY A 11 13.07 7.17 -17.56
N LYS A 12 13.72 7.68 -16.51
CA LYS A 12 14.70 8.76 -16.58
C LYS A 12 16.02 8.32 -15.99
N TYR A 13 17.13 8.79 -16.54
CA TYR A 13 18.45 8.58 -15.95
C TYR A 13 18.98 9.87 -15.32
N GLU A 14 19.68 9.74 -14.21
CA GLU A 14 20.49 10.79 -13.62
C GLU A 14 21.98 10.44 -13.77
N ARG A 15 22.80 11.42 -14.12
CA ARG A 15 24.25 11.22 -14.22
C ARG A 15 24.90 11.37 -12.86
N GLN A 16 25.54 10.30 -12.38
CA GLN A 16 26.36 10.30 -11.17
C GLN A 16 27.79 9.87 -11.53
N GLY A 17 28.70 10.85 -11.53
CA GLY A 17 30.07 10.66 -12.02
C GLY A 17 30.08 10.23 -13.49
N ASP A 18 30.67 9.06 -13.75
CA ASP A 18 30.76 8.48 -15.10
C ASP A 18 29.60 7.56 -15.47
N TYR A 19 28.64 7.36 -14.56
CA TYR A 19 27.51 6.45 -14.76
C TYR A 19 26.18 7.19 -14.94
N LEU A 20 25.30 6.60 -15.75
CA LEU A 20 23.88 6.95 -15.82
C LEU A 20 23.08 5.98 -14.94
N ILE A 21 22.50 6.50 -13.87
CA ILE A 21 21.75 5.72 -12.88
C ILE A 21 20.24 5.91 -13.14
N PRO A 22 19.44 4.84 -13.24
CA PRO A 22 18.01 4.95 -13.45
C PRO A 22 17.33 5.58 -12.24
N CYS A 23 16.49 6.59 -12.48
CA CYS A 23 15.61 7.18 -11.49
C CYS A 23 14.45 6.23 -11.22
N LEU A 24 14.55 5.45 -10.14
CA LEU A 24 13.50 4.53 -9.71
C LEU A 24 12.56 5.23 -8.74
N THR A 25 11.27 5.25 -9.06
CA THR A 25 10.22 5.77 -8.19
C THR A 25 9.12 4.72 -8.01
N VAL A 26 8.54 4.66 -6.83
CA VAL A 26 7.31 3.89 -6.58
C VAL A 26 6.14 4.65 -7.19
N PRO A 27 5.13 3.97 -7.77
CA PRO A 27 3.92 4.64 -8.24
C PRO A 27 3.30 5.50 -7.14
N ALA A 28 2.87 6.71 -7.49
CA ALA A 28 2.09 7.52 -6.56
C ALA A 28 0.76 6.83 -6.30
N GLU A 29 0.41 6.66 -5.03
CA GLU A 29 -0.89 6.16 -4.60
C GLU A 29 -1.72 7.32 -4.07
N GLU A 30 -3.05 7.27 -4.23
CA GLU A 30 -3.93 8.24 -3.60
C GLU A 30 -3.81 8.14 -2.07
N GLU A 31 -3.54 9.28 -1.43
CA GLU A 31 -3.46 9.33 0.03
C GLU A 31 -4.87 9.33 0.63
N GLN A 32 -5.31 8.16 1.07
CA GLN A 32 -6.48 8.03 1.95
C GLN A 32 -6.03 8.02 3.41
N ALA A 33 -6.87 8.59 4.28
CA ALA A 33 -6.66 8.50 5.71
C ALA A 33 -6.81 7.05 6.18
N ILE A 34 -5.78 6.52 6.83
CA ILE A 34 -5.76 5.17 7.38
C ILE A 34 -6.12 5.25 8.86
N GLY A 35 -7.14 4.49 9.26
CA GLY A 35 -7.58 4.36 10.63
C GLY A 35 -6.68 3.45 11.48
N ILE A 36 -7.12 3.20 12.72
CA ILE A 36 -6.30 2.49 13.72
C ILE A 36 -6.04 1.03 13.31
N TRP A 37 -7.00 0.37 12.67
CA TRP A 37 -6.85 -1.04 12.29
C TRP A 37 -5.93 -1.19 11.09
N GLY A 38 -6.03 -0.30 10.10
CA GLY A 38 -5.09 -0.21 9.00
C GLY A 38 -3.66 0.07 9.50
N GLN A 39 -3.47 1.02 10.42
CA GLN A 39 -2.15 1.33 10.99
C GLN A 39 -1.54 0.14 11.74
N ARG A 40 -2.31 -0.55 12.58
CA ARG A 40 -1.84 -1.75 13.29
C ARG A 40 -1.47 -2.88 12.32
N HIS A 41 -2.25 -3.05 11.26
CA HIS A 41 -1.96 -4.05 10.24
C HIS A 41 -0.72 -3.69 9.42
N LEU A 42 -0.49 -2.40 9.15
CA LEU A 42 0.75 -1.92 8.55
C LEU A 42 1.97 -2.28 9.41
N ASP A 43 1.90 -2.06 10.72
CA ASP A 43 2.98 -2.44 11.63
C ASP A 43 3.20 -3.96 11.61
N TYR A 44 2.13 -4.74 11.63
CA TYR A 44 2.21 -6.20 11.49
C TYR A 44 2.91 -6.60 10.17
N LEU A 45 2.51 -6.01 9.04
CA LEU A 45 3.11 -6.29 7.73
C LEU A 45 4.61 -5.96 7.71
N LYS A 46 5.02 -4.82 8.28
CA LYS A 46 6.43 -4.42 8.34
C LYS A 46 7.28 -5.38 9.18
N HIS A 47 6.76 -5.84 10.32
CA HIS A 47 7.52 -6.68 11.24
C HIS A 47 7.51 -8.17 10.84
N HIS A 48 6.38 -8.66 10.33
CA HIS A 48 6.13 -10.10 10.17
C HIS A 48 5.87 -10.53 8.72
N CYS A 49 5.48 -9.63 7.81
CA CYS A 49 5.13 -9.98 6.43
C CYS A 49 5.81 -9.06 5.40
N LYS A 50 7.14 -8.88 5.53
CA LYS A 50 7.94 -7.94 4.72
C LYS A 50 7.76 -8.11 3.21
N VAL A 51 7.60 -9.34 2.71
CA VAL A 51 7.36 -9.60 1.28
C VAL A 51 6.02 -9.01 0.84
N THR A 52 4.95 -9.27 1.59
CA THR A 52 3.62 -8.70 1.32
C THR A 52 3.65 -7.18 1.38
N TYR A 53 4.29 -6.61 2.41
CA TYR A 53 4.47 -5.17 2.53
C TYR A 53 5.15 -4.58 1.31
N THR A 54 6.29 -5.16 0.90
CA THR A 54 7.08 -4.68 -0.22
C THR A 54 6.30 -4.77 -1.53
N ASN A 55 5.57 -5.86 -1.75
CA ASN A 55 4.75 -6.04 -2.95
C ASN A 55 3.59 -5.04 -3.03
N LEU A 56 2.91 -4.78 -1.92
CA LEU A 56 1.84 -3.79 -1.87
C LEU A 56 2.40 -2.38 -2.15
N LEU A 57 3.52 -2.04 -1.50
CA LEU A 57 4.21 -0.77 -1.67
C LEU A 57 4.63 -0.56 -3.13
N THR A 58 5.36 -1.51 -3.72
CA THR A 58 5.87 -1.38 -5.10
C THR A 58 4.76 -1.43 -6.15
N SER A 59 3.64 -2.08 -5.83
CA SER A 59 2.45 -2.07 -6.69
C SER A 59 1.59 -0.80 -6.59
N GLY A 60 1.88 0.10 -5.63
CA GLY A 60 1.07 1.31 -5.39
C GLY A 60 -0.35 1.01 -4.90
N ARG A 61 -0.54 -0.07 -4.14
CA ARG A 61 -1.85 -0.52 -3.61
C ARG A 61 -1.89 -0.61 -2.08
N LEU A 62 -0.89 -0.05 -1.41
CA LEU A 62 -0.73 -0.21 0.03
C LEU A 62 -1.79 0.58 0.79
N ASN A 63 -1.98 1.85 0.45
CA ASN A 63 -2.96 2.73 1.09
C ASN A 63 -4.38 2.19 0.92
N ALA A 64 -4.80 1.87 -0.31
CA ALA A 64 -6.13 1.31 -0.60
C ALA A 64 -6.38 0.00 0.17
N TYR A 65 -5.37 -0.87 0.24
CA TYR A 65 -5.44 -2.10 1.02
C TYR A 65 -5.64 -1.83 2.52
N LEU A 66 -4.90 -0.88 3.10
CA LEU A 66 -5.01 -0.56 4.53
C LEU A 66 -6.34 0.12 4.87
N ALA A 67 -6.84 1.00 3.98
CA ALA A 67 -8.16 1.60 4.13
C ALA A 67 -9.29 0.55 4.08
N ASP A 68 -9.15 -0.49 3.24
CA ASP A 68 -10.08 -1.61 3.21
C ASP A 68 -10.06 -2.43 4.50
N ILE A 69 -8.89 -2.58 5.14
CA ILE A 69 -8.78 -3.23 6.46
C ILE A 69 -9.60 -2.47 7.52
N ASP A 70 -9.55 -1.14 7.54
CA ASP A 70 -10.37 -0.34 8.45
C ASP A 70 -11.88 -0.52 8.16
N ARG A 71 -12.27 -0.49 6.88
CA ARG A 71 -13.66 -0.74 6.46
C ARG A 71 -14.13 -2.11 6.94
N GLN A 72 -13.34 -3.16 6.71
CA GLN A 72 -13.66 -4.52 7.14
C GLN A 72 -13.76 -4.64 8.66
N ALA A 73 -12.89 -3.97 9.41
CA ALA A 73 -12.94 -3.97 10.87
C ALA A 73 -14.24 -3.32 11.37
N GLN A 74 -14.64 -2.19 10.78
CA GLN A 74 -15.88 -1.51 11.11
C GLN A 74 -17.11 -2.37 10.80
N GLU A 75 -17.18 -2.98 9.63
CA GLU A 75 -18.31 -3.84 9.24
C GLU A 75 -18.47 -5.05 10.19
N ARG A 76 -17.35 -5.66 10.58
CA ARG A 76 -17.37 -6.78 11.54
C ARG A 76 -17.84 -6.32 12.92
N PHE A 77 -17.42 -5.15 13.36
CA PHE A 77 -17.85 -4.57 14.63
C PHE A 77 -19.35 -4.29 14.65
N GLU A 78 -19.89 -3.69 13.58
CA GLU A 78 -21.32 -3.42 13.45
C GLU A 78 -22.16 -4.71 13.44
N ARG A 79 -21.74 -5.73 12.68
CA ARG A 79 -22.41 -7.03 12.67
C ARG A 79 -22.43 -7.71 14.04
N LEU A 80 -21.32 -7.62 14.78
CA LEU A 80 -21.24 -8.16 16.14
C LEU A 80 -22.23 -7.45 17.07
N ILE A 81 -22.28 -6.12 17.03
CA ILE A 81 -23.23 -5.34 17.83
C ILE A 81 -24.67 -5.73 17.49
N GLU A 82 -24.99 -5.88 16.20
CA GLU A 82 -26.35 -6.19 15.79
C GLU A 82 -26.78 -7.60 16.24
N GLY A 83 -25.89 -8.60 16.11
CA GLY A 83 -26.15 -9.94 16.66
C GLY A 83 -26.38 -9.91 18.18
N MET A 84 -25.59 -9.13 18.92
CA MET A 84 -25.75 -8.99 20.38
C MET A 84 -27.06 -8.32 20.79
N LYS A 85 -27.67 -7.48 19.93
CA LYS A 85 -29.00 -6.91 20.20
C LYS A 85 -30.10 -7.94 19.98
N GLN A 86 -29.98 -8.75 18.93
CA GLN A 86 -30.97 -9.79 18.60
C GLN A 86 -31.02 -10.88 19.66
N ASP A 87 -29.85 -11.31 20.19
CA ASP A 87 -29.77 -12.32 21.26
C ASP A 87 -30.33 -11.86 22.62
N ARG A 88 -30.56 -10.55 22.79
CA ARG A 88 -31.09 -9.95 24.02
C ARG A 88 -32.60 -9.62 23.96
N ALA A 89 -33.26 -9.85 22.82
CA ALA A 89 -34.69 -9.66 22.61
C ALA A 89 -35.46 -10.98 22.82
#